data_AF-A0A1M5EGT1-F1
#
_entry.id   AF-A0A1M5EGT1-F1
#
_cell.length_a   1.000
_cell.length_b   1.000
_cell.length_c   1.000
_cell.angle_alpha   90.00
_cell.angle_beta   90.00
_cell.angle_gamma   90.00
#
_symmetry.space_group_name_H-M   'P 1'
#
loop_
_entity.id
_entity.type
_entity.pdbx_description
1 polymer ?
#
loop_
_entity_poly.entity_id
_entity_poly.type
_entity_poly.pdbx_seq_one_letter_code
_entity_poly.pdbx_strand_id
1 'polypeptide(L)'
;MKKMGSLLLALPLAVHAACDLMLNEVGEYEVGSFEDLTKVGVEDCALDANYRLTADIEVPPSNDEWHGFPPIGGFDSPSGFSGEFHGAGHRIINLKLYNDNYEGLFGQEMNGLVDSLGLENIFLNGGYYTGAVVGYGGSGTIRNVYVTGTVQFMGYKPEESYIGGIAGTFSGSIENCYFIGEIRETYHIGGIVGKNGGTVKTSYAINEGTLSGMHKSEYDIGSVVGVNEVTGSVENSYGMTYADCSGHKVVGSNLGTVDDNSASVECFDYNYNGGMKFKDFFVGFDFGDTWGITEGKTFPFLKANLKVVKGVVPVWYAKEYCTGKVLGTGMALMPEGLDERNYGGKFNVVEIGDKMVVDFSEVYALNQNGYAFVSDTLDIPIQPLTLKVSGLTVADKVYDGTTSAVVSGEAKLEGVCESDEVFLMGTPVAEFENERDGKNKKVILSGLTLAGDSSVLVNYKLVMPEISATITAAESSSSAESIVYGCAKRVDQPSKIYFDGHSVIMKKNGMRFDLLGNKLK
;
A
#
# COMPACT_ATOMS: atom_id res chain seq x y z
N MET A 1 -33.31 -51.68 -39.43
CA MET A 1 -33.29 -51.23 -38.01
C MET A 1 -32.69 -49.85 -37.97
N LYS A 2 -33.55 -48.83 -37.79
CA LYS A 2 -33.21 -47.41 -37.71
C LYS A 2 -32.44 -47.15 -36.39
N LYS A 3 -31.25 -46.55 -36.45
CA LYS A 3 -30.61 -45.97 -35.26
C LYS A 3 -31.20 -44.57 -35.05
N MET A 4 -31.91 -44.42 -33.94
CA MET A 4 -32.44 -43.15 -33.44
C MET A 4 -31.27 -42.20 -33.13
N GLY A 5 -31.28 -41.03 -33.76
CA GLY A 5 -30.48 -39.88 -33.33
C GLY A 5 -31.13 -39.29 -32.09
N SER A 6 -30.37 -39.24 -30.99
CA SER A 6 -30.73 -38.46 -29.80
C SER A 6 -30.53 -36.99 -30.14
N LEU A 7 -31.63 -36.25 -30.17
CA LEU A 7 -31.68 -34.80 -30.23
C LEU A 7 -31.36 -34.28 -28.82
N LEU A 8 -30.10 -33.93 -28.56
CA LEU A 8 -29.73 -33.21 -27.35
C LEU A 8 -30.20 -31.76 -27.52
N LEU A 9 -31.32 -31.40 -26.88
CA LEU A 9 -31.69 -29.99 -26.69
C LEU A 9 -30.62 -29.37 -25.79
N ALA A 10 -29.70 -28.60 -26.38
CA ALA A 10 -28.95 -27.61 -25.63
C ALA A 10 -29.91 -26.48 -25.26
N LEU A 11 -30.46 -26.54 -24.05
CA LEU A 11 -30.97 -25.34 -23.38
C LEU A 11 -29.79 -24.36 -23.28
N PRO A 12 -29.92 -23.08 -23.68
CA PRO A 12 -28.89 -22.11 -23.40
C PRO A 12 -28.80 -22.00 -21.87
N LEU A 13 -27.68 -22.44 -21.31
CA LEU A 13 -27.28 -22.04 -19.98
C LEU A 13 -27.24 -20.51 -20.05
N ALA A 14 -28.20 -19.86 -19.39
CA ALA A 14 -28.08 -18.44 -19.13
C ALA A 14 -26.79 -18.27 -18.33
N VAL A 15 -25.74 -17.81 -19.00
CA VAL A 15 -24.58 -17.22 -18.35
C VAL A 15 -25.17 -16.04 -17.58
N HIS A 16 -25.46 -16.25 -16.29
CA HIS A 16 -25.64 -15.12 -15.38
C HIS A 16 -24.37 -14.30 -15.55
N ALA A 17 -24.53 -13.01 -15.87
CA ALA A 17 -23.38 -12.14 -15.94
C ALA A 17 -22.70 -12.23 -14.56
N ALA A 18 -21.39 -12.43 -14.54
CA ALA A 18 -20.67 -12.42 -13.28
C ALA A 18 -20.74 -10.99 -12.72
N CYS A 19 -20.80 -10.85 -11.40
CA CYS A 19 -20.60 -9.58 -10.71
C CYS A 19 -19.47 -8.77 -11.39
N ASP A 20 -19.74 -7.51 -11.71
CA ASP A 20 -18.82 -6.61 -12.44
C ASP A 20 -17.68 -6.06 -11.55
N LEU A 21 -17.36 -6.78 -10.48
CA LEU A 21 -16.21 -6.52 -9.63
C LEU A 21 -15.09 -7.51 -9.97
N MET A 22 -13.85 -7.05 -9.82
CA MET A 22 -12.69 -7.92 -9.98
C MET A 22 -12.69 -8.99 -8.90
N LEU A 23 -12.66 -10.26 -9.30
CA LEU A 23 -12.53 -11.39 -8.37
C LEU A 23 -11.03 -11.72 -8.22
N ASN A 24 -10.52 -11.68 -6.99
CA ASN A 24 -9.12 -11.97 -6.71
C ASN A 24 -8.82 -13.49 -6.69
N GLU A 25 -7.54 -13.84 -6.55
CA GLU A 25 -7.09 -15.25 -6.57
C GLU A 25 -7.63 -16.09 -5.40
N VAL A 26 -8.11 -15.46 -4.33
CA VAL A 26 -8.70 -16.14 -3.15
C VAL A 26 -10.23 -16.16 -3.17
N GLY A 27 -10.85 -15.65 -4.24
CA GLY A 27 -12.31 -15.70 -4.43
C GLY A 27 -13.08 -14.60 -3.69
N GLU A 28 -12.45 -13.46 -3.43
CA GLU A 28 -13.12 -12.25 -2.91
C GLU A 28 -13.25 -11.21 -4.03
N TYR A 29 -14.39 -10.53 -4.09
CA TYR A 29 -14.61 -9.38 -4.97
C TYR A 29 -13.94 -8.13 -4.40
N GLU A 30 -13.10 -7.49 -5.20
CA GLU A 30 -12.36 -6.29 -4.82
C GLU A 30 -13.23 -5.04 -4.93
N VAL A 31 -13.22 -4.23 -3.87
CA VAL A 31 -13.95 -2.97 -3.76
C VAL A 31 -12.93 -1.86 -3.53
N GLY A 32 -12.55 -1.14 -4.59
CA GLY A 32 -11.47 -0.14 -4.55
C GLY A 32 -11.96 1.31 -4.61
N SER A 33 -13.25 1.53 -4.87
CA SER A 33 -13.82 2.85 -5.09
C SER A 33 -15.27 2.95 -4.57
N PHE A 34 -15.80 4.17 -4.51
CA PHE A 34 -17.21 4.37 -4.16
C PHE A 34 -18.15 3.73 -5.20
N GLU A 35 -17.79 3.74 -6.49
CA GLU A 35 -18.56 3.09 -7.54
C GLU A 35 -18.63 1.57 -7.32
N ASP A 36 -17.51 0.94 -6.97
CA ASP A 36 -17.48 -0.49 -6.63
C ASP A 36 -18.36 -0.79 -5.41
N LEU A 37 -18.31 0.06 -4.38
CA LEU A 37 -19.11 -0.11 -3.17
C LEU A 37 -20.62 -0.11 -3.48
N THR A 38 -21.08 0.69 -4.45
CA THR A 38 -22.50 0.70 -4.85
C THR A 38 -22.97 -0.59 -5.54
N LYS A 39 -22.04 -1.45 -5.97
CA LYS A 39 -22.37 -2.75 -6.59
C LYS A 39 -22.55 -3.87 -5.56
N VAL A 40 -22.06 -3.72 -4.33
CA VAL A 40 -22.09 -4.78 -3.31
C VAL A 40 -23.54 -5.13 -2.95
N GLY A 41 -23.92 -6.40 -3.09
CA GLY A 41 -25.29 -6.85 -2.80
C GLY A 41 -26.33 -6.44 -3.84
N VAL A 42 -25.92 -5.93 -5.00
CA VAL A 42 -26.79 -5.43 -6.08
C VAL A 42 -26.55 -6.22 -7.37
N GLU A 43 -27.61 -6.45 -8.15
CA GLU A 43 -27.57 -7.20 -9.42
C GLU A 43 -26.92 -8.60 -9.27
N ASP A 44 -25.81 -8.84 -9.99
CA ASP A 44 -25.08 -10.10 -10.01
C ASP A 44 -24.02 -10.21 -8.90
N CYS A 45 -23.84 -9.16 -8.09
CA CYS A 45 -22.97 -9.15 -6.92
C CYS A 45 -23.77 -9.58 -5.69
N ALA A 46 -23.82 -10.89 -5.45
CA ALA A 46 -24.72 -11.51 -4.49
C ALA A 46 -24.42 -11.19 -3.02
N LEU A 47 -25.48 -11.09 -2.21
CA LEU A 47 -25.41 -10.81 -0.76
C LEU A 47 -24.73 -11.90 0.09
N ASP A 48 -24.49 -13.08 -0.48
CA ASP A 48 -23.77 -14.20 0.14
C ASP A 48 -22.32 -14.35 -0.38
N ALA A 49 -21.86 -13.40 -1.20
CA ALA A 49 -20.50 -13.39 -1.73
C ALA A 49 -19.48 -12.74 -0.76
N ASN A 50 -18.19 -12.96 -1.04
CA ASN A 50 -17.10 -12.41 -0.26
C ASN A 50 -16.54 -11.16 -0.94
N TYR A 51 -16.32 -10.11 -0.16
CA TYR A 51 -15.85 -8.80 -0.61
C TYR A 51 -14.64 -8.36 0.20
N ARG A 52 -13.72 -7.64 -0.44
CA ARG A 52 -12.54 -7.06 0.21
C ARG A 52 -12.29 -5.63 -0.28
N LEU A 53 -12.11 -4.70 0.66
CA LEU A 53 -11.61 -3.38 0.31
C LEU A 53 -10.14 -3.44 -0.12
N THR A 54 -9.78 -2.72 -1.18
CA THR A 54 -8.40 -2.60 -1.67
C THR A 54 -7.82 -1.19 -1.49
N ALA A 55 -8.64 -0.24 -1.07
CA ALA A 55 -8.27 1.13 -0.78
C ALA A 55 -9.23 1.75 0.25
N ASP A 56 -8.81 2.86 0.85
CA ASP A 56 -9.75 3.75 1.55
C ASP A 56 -10.73 4.33 0.52
N ILE A 57 -12.02 4.35 0.85
CA ILE A 57 -13.10 4.86 0.02
C ILE A 57 -13.60 6.17 0.61
N GLU A 58 -13.30 7.28 -0.07
CA GLU A 58 -13.90 8.57 0.24
C GLU A 58 -15.20 8.75 -0.55
N VAL A 59 -16.32 8.84 0.18
CA VAL A 59 -17.64 9.03 -0.43
C VAL A 59 -17.77 10.47 -0.90
N PRO A 60 -18.07 10.72 -2.18
CA PRO A 60 -18.21 12.08 -2.70
C PRO A 60 -19.40 12.80 -2.04
N PRO A 61 -19.32 14.13 -1.85
CA PRO A 61 -20.42 14.88 -1.27
C PRO A 61 -21.67 14.78 -2.17
N SER A 62 -22.79 14.35 -1.58
CA SER A 62 -24.10 14.41 -2.23
C SER A 62 -24.77 15.76 -1.96
N ASN A 63 -25.34 16.35 -2.99
CA ASN A 63 -26.23 17.53 -2.89
C ASN A 63 -27.64 17.14 -2.44
N ASP A 64 -27.94 15.85 -2.39
CA ASP A 64 -29.20 15.35 -1.87
C ASP A 64 -29.11 15.24 -0.35
N GLU A 65 -29.77 16.17 0.33
CA GLU A 65 -29.79 16.21 1.80
C GLU A 65 -30.63 15.08 2.41
N TRP A 66 -31.49 14.43 1.62
CA TRP A 66 -32.52 13.51 2.10
C TRP A 66 -32.35 12.07 1.58
N HIS A 67 -31.31 11.81 0.77
CA HIS A 67 -31.00 10.48 0.28
C HIS A 67 -29.53 10.13 0.57
N GLY A 68 -29.35 9.06 1.34
CA GLY A 68 -28.06 8.48 1.68
C GLY A 68 -27.68 7.33 0.75
N PHE A 69 -26.60 6.66 1.09
CA PHE A 69 -26.21 5.40 0.46
C PHE A 69 -27.28 4.33 0.75
N PRO A 70 -27.75 3.58 -0.26
CA PRO A 70 -28.75 2.52 -0.05
C PRO A 70 -28.12 1.36 0.76
N PRO A 71 -28.76 0.88 1.83
CA PRO A 71 -28.22 -0.20 2.64
C PRO A 71 -28.01 -1.49 1.85
N ILE A 72 -26.86 -2.13 2.03
CA ILE A 72 -26.57 -3.46 1.48
C ILE A 72 -27.49 -4.45 2.21
N GLY A 73 -28.33 -5.17 1.46
CA GLY A 73 -29.32 -6.06 2.06
C GLY A 73 -30.36 -5.30 2.90
N GLY A 74 -30.89 -4.18 2.40
CA GLY A 74 -31.89 -3.37 3.09
C GLY A 74 -33.21 -4.08 3.43
N PHE A 75 -34.20 -3.32 3.93
CA PHE A 75 -35.49 -3.83 4.41
C PHE A 75 -36.21 -4.78 3.44
N ASP A 76 -36.17 -4.49 2.14
CA ASP A 76 -36.83 -5.29 1.10
C ASP A 76 -36.05 -6.56 0.70
N SER A 77 -34.90 -6.83 1.33
CA SER A 77 -34.04 -8.00 1.08
C SER A 77 -34.17 -9.02 2.21
N PRO A 78 -35.14 -9.96 2.15
CA PRO A 78 -35.45 -10.86 3.28
C PRO A 78 -34.33 -11.85 3.61
N SER A 79 -33.39 -12.08 2.69
CA SER A 79 -32.20 -12.91 2.93
C SER A 79 -31.09 -12.18 3.68
N GLY A 80 -31.10 -10.85 3.71
CA GLY A 80 -30.02 -10.02 4.24
C GLY A 80 -28.65 -10.32 3.62
N PHE A 81 -27.63 -9.64 4.13
CA PHE A 81 -26.23 -9.97 3.87
C PHE A 81 -25.83 -11.22 4.68
N SER A 82 -25.18 -12.17 4.03
CA SER A 82 -24.70 -13.42 4.65
C SER A 82 -23.30 -13.83 4.19
N GLY A 83 -22.67 -13.03 3.32
CA GLY A 83 -21.31 -13.22 2.88
C GLY A 83 -20.28 -12.63 3.84
N GLU A 84 -19.08 -12.40 3.34
CA GLU A 84 -17.99 -11.79 4.12
C GLU A 84 -17.63 -10.42 3.53
N PHE A 85 -17.45 -9.41 4.38
CA PHE A 85 -16.98 -8.09 4.00
C PHE A 85 -15.72 -7.76 4.79
N HIS A 86 -14.57 -7.88 4.13
CA HIS A 86 -13.26 -7.62 4.68
C HIS A 86 -12.85 -6.18 4.38
N GLY A 87 -12.87 -5.32 5.40
CA GLY A 87 -12.30 -3.98 5.30
C GLY A 87 -10.79 -3.99 5.07
N ALA A 88 -10.09 -5.08 5.42
CA ALA A 88 -8.65 -5.24 5.19
C ALA A 88 -7.78 -4.10 5.75
N GLY A 89 -8.27 -3.43 6.80
CA GLY A 89 -7.63 -2.27 7.41
C GLY A 89 -8.03 -0.92 6.79
N HIS A 90 -8.79 -0.93 5.69
CA HIS A 90 -9.25 0.26 4.99
C HIS A 90 -10.49 0.89 5.61
N ARG A 91 -10.77 2.11 5.17
CA ARG A 91 -11.81 2.98 5.70
C ARG A 91 -12.82 3.37 4.63
N ILE A 92 -14.09 3.50 5.01
CA ILE A 92 -15.12 4.21 4.24
C ILE A 92 -15.38 5.53 4.97
N ILE A 93 -15.23 6.65 4.25
CA ILE A 93 -15.15 7.99 4.83
C ILE A 93 -16.29 8.85 4.28
N ASN A 94 -16.91 9.67 5.14
CA ASN A 94 -18.00 10.61 4.79
C ASN A 94 -19.28 9.94 4.27
N LEU A 95 -19.51 8.66 4.61
CA LEU A 95 -20.73 7.97 4.22
C LEU A 95 -21.94 8.60 4.92
N LYS A 96 -22.94 8.97 4.13
CA LYS A 96 -24.26 9.39 4.62
C LYS A 96 -25.23 8.21 4.51
N LEU A 97 -25.90 7.91 5.61
CA LEU A 97 -26.89 6.86 5.75
C LEU A 97 -28.21 7.53 6.12
N TYR A 98 -29.27 7.29 5.34
CA TYR A 98 -30.52 8.02 5.43
C TYR A 98 -31.70 7.16 4.95
N ASN A 99 -32.30 6.35 5.84
CA ASN A 99 -33.60 5.67 5.61
C ASN A 99 -34.36 5.42 6.92
N ASP A 100 -35.62 4.99 6.80
CA ASP A 100 -36.55 4.84 7.94
C ASP A 100 -36.37 3.54 8.75
N ASN A 101 -35.92 2.44 8.15
CA ASN A 101 -35.85 1.12 8.80
C ASN A 101 -34.60 0.35 8.41
N TYR A 102 -34.00 -0.33 9.40
CA TYR A 102 -32.79 -1.15 9.23
C TYR A 102 -31.66 -0.32 8.62
N GLU A 103 -31.35 0.82 9.25
CA GLU A 103 -30.33 1.71 8.73
C GLU A 103 -28.94 1.30 9.19
N GLY A 104 -28.05 1.14 8.22
CA GLY A 104 -26.64 0.79 8.36
C GLY A 104 -26.01 0.60 6.99
N LEU A 105 -24.68 0.47 6.93
CA LEU A 105 -24.01 0.04 5.69
C LEU A 105 -24.63 -1.28 5.20
N PHE A 106 -24.88 -2.19 6.13
CA PHE A 106 -25.72 -3.36 5.93
C PHE A 106 -27.06 -3.13 6.63
N GLY A 107 -28.14 -3.13 5.87
CA GLY A 107 -29.45 -2.97 6.48
C GLY A 107 -29.80 -4.18 7.32
N GLN A 108 -29.73 -5.35 6.69
CA GLN A 108 -29.90 -6.65 7.34
C GLN A 108 -28.64 -7.50 7.17
N GLU A 109 -28.18 -8.08 8.27
CA GLU A 109 -27.11 -9.09 8.33
C GLU A 109 -27.73 -10.35 8.94
N MET A 110 -27.59 -11.53 8.33
CA MET A 110 -28.24 -12.76 8.83
C MET A 110 -27.25 -13.80 9.38
N ASN A 111 -26.13 -14.02 8.69
CA ASN A 111 -25.07 -14.94 9.11
C ASN A 111 -23.72 -14.64 8.40
N GLY A 112 -23.45 -13.36 8.14
CA GLY A 112 -22.24 -12.89 7.49
C GLY A 112 -21.15 -12.46 8.46
N LEU A 113 -20.04 -11.99 7.88
CA LEU A 113 -18.89 -11.44 8.58
C LEU A 113 -18.62 -10.01 8.10
N VAL A 114 -18.43 -9.09 9.03
CA VAL A 114 -17.82 -7.77 8.77
C VAL A 114 -16.53 -7.69 9.60
N ASP A 115 -15.38 -7.61 8.92
CA ASP A 115 -14.06 -7.65 9.58
C ASP A 115 -13.16 -6.49 9.16
N SER A 116 -12.37 -5.97 10.10
CA SER A 116 -11.24 -5.06 9.84
C SER A 116 -11.63 -3.79 9.05
N LEU A 117 -12.76 -3.17 9.36
CA LEU A 117 -13.32 -2.02 8.62
C LEU A 117 -13.38 -0.76 9.50
N GLY A 118 -12.91 0.36 8.94
CA GLY A 118 -13.16 1.68 9.51
C GLY A 118 -14.32 2.39 8.83
N LEU A 119 -15.29 2.88 9.60
CA LEU A 119 -16.32 3.80 9.12
C LEU A 119 -16.06 5.17 9.76
N GLU A 120 -15.52 6.12 8.99
CA GLU A 120 -15.03 7.39 9.51
C GLU A 120 -15.88 8.57 9.06
N ASN A 121 -16.18 9.46 10.00
CA ASN A 121 -17.02 10.64 9.76
C ASN A 121 -18.36 10.27 9.11
N ILE A 122 -19.02 9.24 9.65
CA ILE A 122 -20.32 8.80 9.21
C ILE A 122 -21.38 9.79 9.69
N PHE A 123 -22.31 10.13 8.81
CA PHE A 123 -23.54 10.79 9.21
C PHE A 123 -24.68 9.83 8.97
N LEU A 124 -25.20 9.28 10.06
CA LEU A 124 -26.30 8.34 10.00
C LEU A 124 -27.56 9.01 10.54
N ASN A 125 -28.63 8.90 9.75
CA ASN A 125 -29.95 9.37 10.09
C ASN A 125 -30.97 8.25 9.85
N GLY A 126 -31.30 7.52 10.91
CA GLY A 126 -32.09 6.30 10.85
C GLY A 126 -33.41 6.36 11.61
N GLY A 127 -34.28 5.37 11.40
CA GLY A 127 -35.46 5.17 12.23
C GLY A 127 -35.31 3.99 13.21
N TYR A 128 -36.12 2.95 13.07
CA TYR A 128 -36.41 2.01 14.17
C TYR A 128 -35.24 1.11 14.59
N TYR A 129 -34.41 0.65 13.66
CA TYR A 129 -33.22 -0.14 13.99
C TYR A 129 -32.06 0.44 13.22
N THR A 130 -31.09 0.92 13.96
CA THR A 130 -30.14 1.87 13.43
C THR A 130 -28.77 1.63 14.03
N GLY A 131 -27.79 1.32 13.17
CA GLY A 131 -26.39 1.25 13.53
C GLY A 131 -25.51 1.39 12.30
N ALA A 132 -24.39 2.09 12.41
CA ALA A 132 -23.60 2.47 11.23
C ALA A 132 -23.13 1.28 10.39
N VAL A 133 -22.87 0.13 11.03
CA VAL A 133 -22.47 -1.10 10.35
C VAL A 133 -23.70 -1.93 10.00
N VAL A 134 -24.54 -2.25 10.99
CA VAL A 134 -25.71 -3.11 10.81
C VAL A 134 -26.96 -2.47 11.42
N GLY A 135 -28.04 -2.33 10.64
CA GLY A 135 -29.35 -1.96 11.19
C GLY A 135 -29.96 -3.08 12.02
N TYR A 136 -30.23 -4.23 11.38
CA TYR A 136 -30.82 -5.43 11.98
C TYR A 136 -29.96 -6.67 11.70
N GLY A 137 -29.38 -7.25 12.75
CA GLY A 137 -28.47 -8.40 12.63
C GLY A 137 -28.95 -9.68 13.30
N GLY A 138 -28.72 -10.78 12.60
CA GLY A 138 -28.96 -12.16 12.99
C GLY A 138 -27.77 -12.74 13.76
N SER A 139 -27.24 -13.89 13.31
CA SER A 139 -26.19 -14.65 14.01
C SER A 139 -24.78 -14.42 13.47
N GLY A 140 -24.55 -13.35 12.70
CA GLY A 140 -23.24 -13.06 12.11
C GLY A 140 -22.19 -12.56 13.10
N THR A 141 -21.10 -12.05 12.56
CA THR A 141 -19.97 -11.50 13.33
C THR A 141 -19.55 -10.15 12.80
N ILE A 142 -19.42 -9.17 13.70
CA ILE A 142 -18.79 -7.87 13.46
C ILE A 142 -17.53 -7.85 14.31
N ARG A 143 -16.35 -7.75 13.69
CA ARG A 143 -15.09 -7.74 14.46
C ARG A 143 -14.01 -6.84 13.90
N ASN A 144 -13.17 -6.30 14.78
CA ASN A 144 -12.10 -5.36 14.38
C ASN A 144 -12.66 -4.18 13.57
N VAL A 145 -13.81 -3.65 13.99
CA VAL A 145 -14.53 -2.59 13.29
C VAL A 145 -14.60 -1.36 14.17
N TYR A 146 -14.36 -0.19 13.58
CA TYR A 146 -14.58 1.06 14.27
C TYR A 146 -15.49 2.01 13.52
N VAL A 147 -16.21 2.83 14.28
CA VAL A 147 -17.11 3.84 13.75
C VAL A 147 -16.81 5.18 14.40
N THR A 148 -16.69 6.24 13.60
CA THR A 148 -16.74 7.62 14.07
C THR A 148 -17.79 8.43 13.33
N GLY A 149 -18.40 9.38 14.02
CA GLY A 149 -19.36 10.30 13.40
C GLY A 149 -20.59 10.58 14.26
N THR A 150 -21.72 10.86 13.61
CA THR A 150 -22.99 11.19 14.26
C THR A 150 -24.07 10.19 13.87
N VAL A 151 -24.80 9.70 14.87
CA VAL A 151 -25.99 8.86 14.72
C VAL A 151 -27.18 9.64 15.27
N GLN A 152 -28.18 9.90 14.44
CA GLN A 152 -29.42 10.57 14.83
C GLN A 152 -30.64 9.74 14.45
N PHE A 153 -31.69 9.84 15.27
CA PHE A 153 -32.97 9.20 15.01
C PHE A 153 -33.97 10.21 14.44
N MET A 154 -34.69 9.82 13.39
CA MET A 154 -35.77 10.63 12.79
C MET A 154 -37.09 9.87 12.60
N GLY A 155 -37.24 8.70 13.21
CA GLY A 155 -38.48 7.93 13.12
C GLY A 155 -39.66 8.54 13.88
N TYR A 156 -40.87 8.06 13.57
CA TYR A 156 -42.11 8.59 14.16
C TYR A 156 -42.49 7.98 15.51
N LYS A 157 -41.88 6.85 15.88
CA LYS A 157 -42.16 6.12 17.12
C LYS A 157 -40.86 5.79 17.85
N PRO A 158 -40.29 6.78 18.53
CA PRO A 158 -38.99 6.62 19.15
C PRO A 158 -38.99 5.57 20.28
N GLU A 159 -40.14 5.25 20.90
CA GLU A 159 -40.26 4.21 21.93
C GLU A 159 -40.05 2.76 21.41
N GLU A 160 -40.15 2.56 20.10
CA GLU A 160 -39.91 1.27 19.44
C GLU A 160 -38.50 1.19 18.82
N SER A 161 -37.63 2.20 19.02
CA SER A 161 -36.36 2.31 18.29
C SER A 161 -35.13 1.87 19.07
N TYR A 162 -34.28 1.05 18.44
CA TYR A 162 -33.01 0.55 18.98
C TYR A 162 -31.84 1.11 18.17
N ILE A 163 -31.06 1.95 18.83
CA ILE A 163 -30.01 2.75 18.19
C ILE A 163 -28.68 2.39 18.82
N GLY A 164 -27.72 1.99 17.99
CA GLY A 164 -26.34 1.84 18.41
C GLY A 164 -25.36 2.53 17.48
N GLY A 165 -24.15 2.81 17.98
CA GLY A 165 -23.08 3.36 17.14
C GLY A 165 -22.65 2.38 16.04
N ILE A 166 -22.65 1.08 16.34
CA ILE A 166 -22.23 0.01 15.42
C ILE A 166 -23.44 -0.76 14.89
N ALA A 167 -24.34 -1.19 15.78
CA ALA A 167 -25.50 -2.00 15.41
C ALA A 167 -26.79 -1.50 16.06
N GLY A 168 -27.92 -1.56 15.34
CA GLY A 168 -29.23 -1.29 15.92
C GLY A 168 -29.66 -2.43 16.84
N THR A 169 -29.93 -3.59 16.25
CA THR A 169 -30.12 -4.86 16.97
C THR A 169 -29.18 -5.91 16.42
N PHE A 170 -28.60 -6.74 17.27
CA PHE A 170 -27.66 -7.78 16.86
C PHE A 170 -27.76 -9.01 17.76
N SER A 171 -27.93 -10.19 17.17
CA SER A 171 -27.99 -11.47 17.92
C SER A 171 -26.71 -12.31 17.77
N GLY A 172 -25.73 -11.81 17.02
CA GLY A 172 -24.45 -12.45 16.74
C GLY A 172 -23.34 -11.96 17.68
N SER A 173 -22.09 -12.00 17.21
CA SER A 173 -20.93 -11.52 17.97
C SER A 173 -20.43 -10.16 17.50
N ILE A 174 -20.22 -9.23 18.44
CA ILE A 174 -19.52 -7.95 18.24
C ILE A 174 -18.22 -8.00 19.05
N GLU A 175 -17.07 -8.04 18.38
CA GLU A 175 -15.78 -8.31 19.02
C GLU A 175 -14.70 -7.32 18.59
N ASN A 176 -13.92 -6.79 19.54
CA ASN A 176 -12.85 -5.85 19.23
C ASN A 176 -13.34 -4.65 18.41
N CYS A 177 -14.45 -4.05 18.84
CA CYS A 177 -15.10 -2.99 18.11
C CYS A 177 -15.17 -1.71 18.94
N TYR A 178 -15.21 -0.55 18.26
CA TYR A 178 -15.43 0.69 18.99
C TYR A 178 -16.22 1.75 18.24
N PHE A 179 -16.90 2.59 19.01
CA PHE A 179 -17.59 3.78 18.52
C PHE A 179 -17.04 5.03 19.22
N ILE A 180 -16.75 6.08 18.45
CA ILE A 180 -16.46 7.42 19.00
C ILE A 180 -17.29 8.44 18.24
N GLY A 181 -18.24 9.05 18.90
CA GLY A 181 -19.10 10.00 18.23
C GLY A 181 -20.33 10.37 19.03
N GLU A 182 -21.25 11.06 18.36
CA GLU A 182 -22.45 11.57 18.98
C GLU A 182 -23.69 10.75 18.61
N ILE A 183 -24.53 10.44 19.60
CA ILE A 183 -25.84 9.80 19.41
C ILE A 183 -26.91 10.78 19.90
N ARG A 184 -27.87 11.17 19.03
CA ARG A 184 -28.89 12.20 19.31
C ARG A 184 -30.32 11.69 19.20
N GLU A 185 -31.19 12.19 20.09
CA GLU A 185 -32.67 12.20 19.97
C GLU A 185 -33.38 10.82 19.91
N THR A 186 -33.16 9.89 20.87
CA THR A 186 -33.70 8.50 20.76
C THR A 186 -34.21 7.90 22.10
N TYR A 187 -34.53 6.58 22.22
CA TYR A 187 -34.99 5.91 23.45
C TYR A 187 -34.06 4.77 23.90
N HIS A 188 -33.90 3.69 23.10
CA HIS A 188 -33.05 2.56 23.46
C HIS A 188 -31.66 2.75 22.85
N ILE A 189 -30.73 3.29 23.64
CA ILE A 189 -29.39 3.68 23.15
C ILE A 189 -28.31 2.82 23.77
N GLY A 190 -27.47 2.23 22.93
CA GLY A 190 -26.16 1.71 23.34
C GLY A 190 -25.05 2.32 22.50
N GLY A 191 -23.93 2.73 23.10
CA GLY A 191 -22.80 3.26 22.32
C GLY A 191 -22.29 2.29 21.24
N ILE A 192 -22.34 0.98 21.50
CA ILE A 192 -22.03 -0.08 20.52
C ILE A 192 -23.30 -0.58 19.85
N VAL A 193 -24.25 -1.10 20.64
CA VAL A 193 -25.46 -1.76 20.13
C VAL A 193 -26.71 -1.34 20.88
N GLY A 194 -27.77 -0.99 20.15
CA GLY A 194 -29.05 -0.61 20.75
C GLY A 194 -29.69 -1.78 21.50
N LYS A 195 -29.79 -2.94 20.84
CA LYS A 195 -30.33 -4.19 21.41
C LYS A 195 -29.42 -5.39 21.16
N ASN A 196 -28.93 -6.00 22.23
CA ASN A 196 -28.06 -7.18 22.16
C ASN A 196 -28.85 -8.47 22.48
N GLY A 197 -28.91 -9.38 21.51
CA GLY A 197 -29.36 -10.76 21.68
C GLY A 197 -28.22 -11.78 21.69
N GLY A 198 -26.99 -11.34 21.42
CA GLY A 198 -25.79 -12.18 21.26
C GLY A 198 -24.65 -11.75 22.19
N THR A 199 -23.43 -11.64 21.68
CA THR A 199 -22.25 -11.30 22.50
C THR A 199 -21.66 -9.96 22.10
N VAL A 200 -21.40 -9.08 23.07
CA VAL A 200 -20.57 -7.88 22.90
C VAL A 200 -19.32 -8.07 23.76
N LYS A 201 -18.16 -8.12 23.11
CA LYS A 201 -16.91 -8.47 23.79
C LYS A 201 -15.77 -7.56 23.40
N THR A 202 -14.92 -7.25 24.37
CA THR A 202 -13.67 -6.48 24.17
C THR A 202 -13.88 -5.24 23.32
N SER A 203 -14.98 -4.53 23.58
CA SER A 203 -15.46 -3.43 22.75
C SER A 203 -15.70 -2.19 23.61
N TYR A 204 -15.59 -0.99 23.03
CA TYR A 204 -15.82 0.22 23.80
C TYR A 204 -16.49 1.35 23.05
N ALA A 205 -17.20 2.21 23.76
CA ALA A 205 -17.83 3.39 23.18
C ALA A 205 -17.45 4.68 23.91
N ILE A 206 -17.27 5.75 23.14
CA ILE A 206 -17.12 7.12 23.62
C ILE A 206 -18.24 7.95 23.00
N ASN A 207 -19.24 8.26 23.82
CA ASN A 207 -20.41 9.02 23.42
C ASN A 207 -20.14 10.51 23.67
N GLU A 208 -19.85 11.27 22.62
CA GLU A 208 -19.40 12.68 22.69
C GLU A 208 -20.52 13.69 22.97
N GLY A 209 -21.78 13.31 22.76
CA GLY A 209 -22.95 14.16 23.05
C GLY A 209 -23.73 13.75 24.29
N THR A 210 -24.87 14.41 24.48
CA THR A 210 -25.81 14.07 25.55
C THR A 210 -26.61 12.87 25.08
N LEU A 211 -26.59 11.77 25.84
CA LEU A 211 -27.53 10.67 25.63
C LEU A 211 -28.91 11.09 26.17
N SER A 212 -29.51 12.11 25.55
CA SER A 212 -30.81 12.61 25.96
C SER A 212 -31.89 11.76 25.30
N GLY A 213 -32.46 10.83 26.06
CA GLY A 213 -33.69 10.19 25.65
C GLY A 213 -34.85 11.19 25.62
N MET A 214 -35.75 11.11 24.65
CA MET A 214 -36.99 11.92 24.66
C MET A 214 -37.92 11.59 25.85
N HIS A 215 -37.64 10.52 26.61
CA HIS A 215 -38.43 10.07 27.76
C HIS A 215 -37.57 9.84 29.02
N LYS A 216 -38.12 10.22 30.17
CA LYS A 216 -37.45 10.31 31.50
C LYS A 216 -37.15 8.96 32.20
N SER A 217 -37.21 7.82 31.51
CA SER A 217 -36.80 6.54 32.12
C SER A 217 -35.38 6.21 31.67
N GLU A 218 -34.40 6.58 32.51
CA GLU A 218 -32.95 6.36 32.33
C GLU A 218 -32.55 4.88 32.14
N TYR A 219 -33.50 3.94 32.18
CA TYR A 219 -33.24 2.50 32.24
C TYR A 219 -32.90 1.84 30.90
N ASP A 220 -33.14 2.45 29.73
CA ASP A 220 -32.84 1.80 28.44
C ASP A 220 -31.65 2.45 27.69
N ILE A 221 -30.92 3.31 28.38
CA ILE A 221 -29.73 3.99 27.87
C ILE A 221 -28.50 3.41 28.57
N GLY A 222 -27.67 2.67 27.84
CA GLY A 222 -26.38 2.20 28.32
C GLY A 222 -25.22 2.78 27.53
N SER A 223 -24.09 2.94 28.19
CA SER A 223 -22.89 3.48 27.57
C SER A 223 -22.34 2.56 26.46
N VAL A 224 -22.58 1.25 26.56
CA VAL A 224 -22.18 0.23 25.56
C VAL A 224 -23.41 -0.40 24.90
N VAL A 225 -24.37 -0.87 25.71
CA VAL A 225 -25.58 -1.58 25.24
C VAL A 225 -26.83 -0.92 25.78
N GLY A 226 -27.83 -0.65 24.92
CA GLY A 226 -29.12 -0.13 25.40
C GLY A 226 -29.90 -1.19 26.15
N VAL A 227 -30.32 -2.23 25.44
CA VAL A 227 -31.07 -3.37 25.98
C VAL A 227 -30.30 -4.67 25.74
N ASN A 228 -29.98 -5.41 26.81
CA ASN A 228 -29.38 -6.73 26.75
C ASN A 228 -30.45 -7.79 27.04
N GLU A 229 -30.76 -8.63 26.05
CA GLU A 229 -31.78 -9.68 26.17
C GLU A 229 -31.30 -10.85 27.02
N VAL A 230 -32.22 -11.79 27.29
CA VAL A 230 -31.95 -12.99 28.11
C VAL A 230 -30.78 -13.83 27.56
N THR A 231 -30.59 -13.86 26.25
CA THR A 231 -29.49 -14.57 25.58
C THR A 231 -28.24 -13.71 25.42
N GLY A 232 -28.33 -12.41 25.73
CA GLY A 232 -27.27 -11.44 25.52
C GLY A 232 -26.17 -11.52 26.60
N SER A 233 -24.92 -11.45 26.17
CA SER A 233 -23.72 -11.35 27.02
C SER A 233 -22.93 -10.08 26.69
N VAL A 234 -22.46 -9.38 27.73
CA VAL A 234 -21.53 -8.26 27.62
C VAL A 234 -20.27 -8.58 28.43
N GLU A 235 -19.13 -8.63 27.77
CA GLU A 235 -17.86 -9.10 28.33
C GLU A 235 -16.75 -8.08 28.08
N ASN A 236 -15.99 -7.72 29.12
CA ASN A 236 -14.81 -6.86 29.02
C ASN A 236 -15.06 -5.62 28.14
N SER A 237 -16.20 -4.96 28.32
CA SER A 237 -16.62 -3.87 27.43
C SER A 237 -16.85 -2.58 28.21
N TYR A 238 -16.45 -1.47 27.60
CA TYR A 238 -16.25 -0.21 28.34
C TYR A 238 -16.97 0.95 27.67
N GLY A 239 -17.56 1.86 28.46
CA GLY A 239 -18.25 3.03 27.90
C GLY A 239 -17.90 4.32 28.62
N MET A 240 -17.89 5.41 27.89
CA MET A 240 -17.73 6.77 28.41
C MET A 240 -18.74 7.70 27.74
N THR A 241 -19.30 8.65 28.49
CA THR A 241 -20.26 9.64 27.96
C THR A 241 -19.83 11.05 28.35
N TYR A 242 -19.82 11.99 27.41
CA TYR A 242 -19.24 13.32 27.60
C TYR A 242 -20.18 14.37 28.22
N ALA A 243 -21.46 14.39 27.82
CA ALA A 243 -22.34 15.51 28.16
C ALA A 243 -23.48 15.18 29.14
N ASP A 244 -23.76 13.90 29.40
CA ASP A 244 -24.71 13.45 30.44
C ASP A 244 -24.00 12.53 31.45
N CYS A 245 -23.82 13.03 32.67
CA CYS A 245 -23.13 12.33 33.76
C CYS A 245 -24.09 11.58 34.68
N SER A 246 -25.33 11.32 34.25
CA SER A 246 -26.35 10.68 35.08
C SER A 246 -26.19 9.15 35.12
N GLY A 247 -25.11 8.65 35.72
CA GLY A 247 -25.02 7.25 36.16
C GLY A 247 -25.27 6.17 35.09
N HIS A 248 -25.02 6.47 33.81
CA HIS A 248 -25.24 5.52 32.72
C HIS A 248 -24.37 4.29 32.95
N LYS A 249 -25.03 3.15 33.10
CA LYS A 249 -24.38 1.85 33.24
C LYS A 249 -23.82 1.40 31.88
N VAL A 250 -22.96 0.40 31.91
CA VAL A 250 -22.53 -0.32 30.69
C VAL A 250 -23.73 -0.73 29.84
N VAL A 251 -24.74 -1.28 30.52
CA VAL A 251 -26.00 -1.72 29.93
C VAL A 251 -27.14 -0.94 30.56
N GLY A 252 -28.03 -0.36 29.76
CA GLY A 252 -29.24 0.28 30.26
C GLY A 252 -30.13 -0.75 30.95
N SER A 253 -30.80 -1.57 30.12
CA SER A 253 -31.76 -2.58 30.56
C SER A 253 -31.17 -3.96 30.34
N ASN A 254 -31.02 -4.73 31.42
CA ASN A 254 -30.31 -6.00 31.39
C ASN A 254 -31.20 -7.17 31.85
N LEU A 255 -31.44 -8.11 30.95
CA LEU A 255 -32.04 -9.43 31.22
C LEU A 255 -31.06 -10.59 31.02
N GLY A 256 -29.88 -10.32 30.44
CA GLY A 256 -28.82 -11.28 30.18
C GLY A 256 -27.64 -11.14 31.16
N THR A 257 -26.44 -11.46 30.68
CA THR A 257 -25.20 -11.42 31.46
C THR A 257 -24.35 -10.20 31.14
N VAL A 258 -23.75 -9.63 32.17
CA VAL A 258 -22.70 -8.60 32.08
C VAL A 258 -21.60 -9.05 33.03
N ASP A 259 -20.37 -9.16 32.55
CA ASP A 259 -19.25 -9.55 33.41
C ASP A 259 -18.80 -8.42 34.36
N ASP A 260 -18.06 -8.79 35.41
CA ASP A 260 -17.60 -7.84 36.42
C ASP A 260 -16.50 -6.89 35.91
N ASN A 261 -15.89 -7.19 34.75
CA ASN A 261 -14.84 -6.37 34.16
C ASN A 261 -15.40 -5.23 33.30
N SER A 262 -16.63 -5.36 32.81
CA SER A 262 -17.27 -4.32 32.01
C SER A 262 -17.61 -3.10 32.86
N ALA A 263 -17.20 -1.91 32.41
CA ALA A 263 -17.32 -0.70 33.22
C ALA A 263 -17.71 0.55 32.40
N SER A 264 -18.47 1.45 33.02
CA SER A 264 -18.73 2.79 32.49
C SER A 264 -17.98 3.86 33.27
N VAL A 265 -17.51 4.91 32.59
CA VAL A 265 -16.77 6.04 33.15
C VAL A 265 -17.61 7.31 33.05
N GLU A 266 -17.84 7.97 34.19
CA GLU A 266 -18.56 9.25 34.29
C GLU A 266 -17.64 10.45 33.98
N CYS A 267 -18.21 11.54 33.46
CA CYS A 267 -17.44 12.51 32.68
C CYS A 267 -16.54 13.52 33.44
N PHE A 268 -16.67 13.66 34.75
CA PHE A 268 -16.03 14.77 35.47
C PHE A 268 -15.08 14.34 36.56
N ASP A 269 -14.02 13.68 36.15
CA ASP A 269 -12.79 13.79 36.89
C ASP A 269 -11.68 14.29 35.95
N TYR A 270 -11.61 15.62 35.80
CA TYR A 270 -10.52 16.34 35.11
C TYR A 270 -9.15 16.04 35.76
N ASN A 271 -9.12 15.49 36.97
CA ASN A 271 -7.92 14.94 37.60
C ASN A 271 -7.74 13.43 37.34
N TYR A 272 -8.77 12.72 36.87
CA TYR A 272 -8.75 11.34 36.38
C TYR A 272 -8.65 11.30 34.85
N ASN A 273 -7.59 11.90 34.33
CA ASN A 273 -7.22 11.78 32.92
C ASN A 273 -6.84 10.34 32.48
N GLY A 274 -7.21 9.26 33.20
CA GLY A 274 -6.41 8.03 33.10
C GLY A 274 -6.99 6.67 33.42
N GLY A 275 -8.29 6.44 33.29
CA GLY A 275 -8.80 5.07 33.17
C GLY A 275 -8.62 4.55 31.74
N MET A 276 -9.56 4.92 30.88
CA MET A 276 -9.64 4.45 29.48
C MET A 276 -8.51 4.91 28.54
N LYS A 277 -7.49 5.61 29.05
CA LYS A 277 -6.25 5.92 28.31
C LYS A 277 -5.07 5.05 28.75
N PHE A 278 -5.31 4.05 29.61
CA PHE A 278 -4.30 3.20 30.18
C PHE A 278 -4.64 1.73 29.98
N LYS A 279 -3.66 0.90 29.62
CA LYS A 279 -3.88 -0.53 29.28
C LYS A 279 -4.52 -1.29 30.42
N ASP A 280 -4.09 -1.03 31.66
CA ASP A 280 -4.55 -1.73 32.86
C ASP A 280 -6.05 -1.56 33.12
N PHE A 281 -6.69 -0.56 32.51
CA PHE A 281 -8.13 -0.38 32.59
C PHE A 281 -8.90 -1.38 31.72
N PHE A 282 -8.32 -1.84 30.62
CA PHE A 282 -8.97 -2.71 29.65
C PHE A 282 -8.59 -4.18 29.88
N VAL A 283 -9.16 -4.77 30.93
CA VAL A 283 -9.11 -6.22 31.11
C VAL A 283 -9.69 -6.91 29.87
N GLY A 284 -9.02 -7.96 29.40
CA GLY A 284 -9.42 -8.74 28.23
C GLY A 284 -8.95 -8.18 26.87
N PHE A 285 -8.50 -6.93 26.79
CA PHE A 285 -7.96 -6.37 25.54
C PHE A 285 -6.54 -6.91 25.27
N ASP A 286 -6.32 -7.39 24.05
CA ASP A 286 -5.00 -7.78 23.57
C ASP A 286 -4.25 -6.58 22.99
N PHE A 287 -3.33 -6.01 23.78
CA PHE A 287 -2.44 -4.93 23.33
C PHE A 287 -1.17 -5.42 22.62
N GLY A 288 -1.00 -6.75 22.46
CA GLY A 288 0.08 -7.35 21.69
C GLY A 288 -0.19 -7.22 20.20
N ASP A 289 -1.34 -7.74 19.74
CA ASP A 289 -1.62 -7.88 18.32
C ASP A 289 -2.83 -7.05 17.86
N THR A 290 -3.90 -7.01 18.65
CA THR A 290 -5.18 -6.42 18.24
C THR A 290 -5.23 -4.90 18.45
N TRP A 291 -4.99 -4.47 19.69
CA TRP A 291 -5.19 -3.10 20.14
C TRP A 291 -3.86 -2.37 20.28
N GLY A 292 -3.84 -1.10 19.89
CA GLY A 292 -2.80 -0.14 20.21
C GLY A 292 -3.34 0.88 21.20
N ILE A 293 -2.49 1.35 22.12
CA ILE A 293 -2.80 2.47 23.01
C ILE A 293 -1.50 3.12 23.42
N THR A 294 -1.48 4.45 23.41
CA THR A 294 -0.40 5.23 23.99
C THR A 294 -0.85 5.75 25.33
N GLU A 295 -0.30 5.16 26.39
CA GLU A 295 -0.59 5.42 27.80
C GLU A 295 -0.73 6.92 28.11
N GLY A 296 -1.88 7.30 28.67
CA GLY A 296 -2.22 8.68 29.05
C GLY A 296 -2.45 9.65 27.89
N LYS A 297 -2.30 9.20 26.63
CA LYS A 297 -2.48 10.06 25.45
C LYS A 297 -3.73 9.68 24.67
N THR A 298 -3.86 8.41 24.31
CA THR A 298 -4.89 7.92 23.40
C THR A 298 -5.86 6.98 24.10
N PHE A 299 -7.05 6.83 23.54
CA PHE A 299 -7.86 5.63 23.79
C PHE A 299 -7.28 4.44 22.99
N PRO A 300 -7.70 3.20 23.27
CA PRO A 300 -7.36 2.07 22.41
C PRO A 300 -7.75 2.34 20.95
N PHE A 301 -6.99 1.82 20.00
CA PHE A 301 -7.30 1.85 18.58
C PHE A 301 -6.91 0.52 17.94
N LEU A 302 -7.51 0.17 16.81
CA LEU A 302 -7.26 -1.11 16.15
C LEU A 302 -5.98 -1.04 15.32
N LYS A 303 -5.03 -1.93 15.61
CA LYS A 303 -3.76 -2.03 14.88
C LYS A 303 -3.96 -2.46 13.43
N ALA A 304 -4.92 -3.35 13.20
CA ALA A 304 -5.25 -3.86 11.86
C ALA A 304 -5.67 -2.73 10.89
N ASN A 305 -6.20 -1.62 11.41
CA ASN A 305 -6.65 -0.48 10.63
C ASN A 305 -5.65 0.69 10.60
N LEU A 306 -4.43 0.50 11.13
CA LEU A 306 -3.37 1.49 10.97
C LEU A 306 -2.84 1.46 9.54
N LYS A 307 -2.44 2.64 9.04
CA LYS A 307 -1.77 2.73 7.75
C LYS A 307 -0.41 2.05 7.83
N VAL A 308 -0.25 0.95 7.12
CA VAL A 308 0.99 0.18 7.10
C VAL A 308 2.01 0.89 6.22
N VAL A 309 3.11 1.33 6.83
CA VAL A 309 4.21 1.97 6.10
C VAL A 309 5.17 0.88 5.62
N LYS A 310 5.04 0.50 4.34
CA LYS A 310 5.94 -0.45 3.65
C LYS A 310 7.00 0.32 2.87
N GLY A 311 8.21 0.40 3.44
CA GLY A 311 9.32 1.08 2.79
C GLY A 311 9.18 2.60 2.88
N VAL A 312 10.09 3.22 3.63
CA VAL A 312 10.26 4.66 3.54
C VAL A 312 11.04 4.91 2.25
N VAL A 313 10.52 5.76 1.37
CA VAL A 313 11.33 6.26 0.26
C VAL A 313 12.45 7.07 0.90
N PRO A 314 13.73 6.69 0.75
CA PRO A 314 14.81 7.48 1.33
C PRO A 314 14.82 8.82 0.61
N VAL A 315 14.29 9.85 1.26
CA VAL A 315 14.62 11.22 0.88
C VAL A 315 16.03 11.47 1.38
N TRP A 316 16.96 11.07 0.52
CA TRP A 316 18.29 11.62 0.35
C TRP A 316 19.10 11.77 1.64
N TYR A 317 19.10 10.76 2.51
CA TYR A 317 20.24 10.55 3.39
C TYR A 317 21.38 9.91 2.60
N ALA A 318 21.88 10.63 1.59
CA ALA A 318 23.22 10.38 1.08
C ALA A 318 24.14 11.34 1.82
N LYS A 319 24.89 10.84 2.81
CA LYS A 319 26.01 11.59 3.36
C LYS A 319 27.07 11.66 2.26
N GLU A 320 27.38 12.86 1.79
CA GLU A 320 28.56 13.04 0.95
C GLU A 320 29.79 12.95 1.84
N TYR A 321 30.57 11.89 1.66
CA TYR A 321 31.66 11.53 2.57
C TYR A 321 32.64 12.71 2.82
N CYS A 322 33.02 13.46 1.77
CA CYS A 322 34.00 14.56 1.89
C CYS A 322 33.57 15.75 2.74
N THR A 323 32.29 16.11 2.68
CA THR A 323 31.82 17.34 3.31
C THR A 323 31.23 17.06 4.69
N GLY A 324 31.06 15.76 5.04
CA GLY A 324 30.19 15.33 6.13
C GLY A 324 28.76 15.83 5.97
N LYS A 325 28.43 16.44 4.82
CA LYS A 325 27.18 17.12 4.57
C LYS A 325 26.20 16.04 4.16
N VAL A 326 25.14 15.94 4.93
CA VAL A 326 23.94 15.23 4.50
C VAL A 326 23.43 15.98 3.26
N LEU A 327 23.41 15.33 2.09
CA LEU A 327 22.81 15.86 0.88
C LEU A 327 21.28 15.84 1.00
N GLY A 328 20.75 16.67 1.89
CA GLY A 328 19.32 16.78 2.14
C GLY A 328 19.07 17.85 3.18
N THR A 329 18.66 19.04 2.76
CA THR A 329 18.05 20.02 3.67
C THR A 329 16.55 19.74 3.68
N GLY A 330 16.08 19.00 4.68
CA GLY A 330 14.65 18.85 4.92
C GLY A 330 14.19 17.40 4.91
N MET A 331 13.57 17.06 6.03
CA MET A 331 12.74 15.90 6.29
C MET A 331 12.25 15.16 5.05
N ALA A 332 12.53 13.86 4.97
CA ALA A 332 11.46 12.90 4.68
C ALA A 332 11.90 11.48 5.07
N LEU A 333 11.54 11.14 6.32
CA LEU A 333 11.25 9.76 6.71
C LEU A 333 9.75 9.54 6.56
N MET A 334 9.21 9.75 5.38
CA MET A 334 7.77 9.58 5.18
C MET A 334 7.58 8.99 3.78
N PRO A 335 6.93 7.83 3.58
CA PRO A 335 6.10 7.72 2.37
C PRO A 335 5.30 9.02 2.26
N GLU A 336 5.20 9.61 1.07
CA GLU A 336 4.54 10.91 0.88
C GLU A 336 3.24 11.01 1.71
N GLY A 337 3.10 12.06 2.52
CA GLY A 337 1.85 12.36 3.23
C GLY A 337 1.63 11.72 4.61
N LEU A 338 2.69 11.35 5.36
CA LEU A 338 2.51 11.10 6.79
C LEU A 338 2.19 12.40 7.53
N ASP A 339 1.15 12.37 8.37
CA ASP A 339 0.71 13.51 9.16
C ASP A 339 1.29 13.41 10.57
N GLU A 340 2.09 14.40 10.97
CA GLU A 340 2.72 14.48 12.30
C GLU A 340 1.70 14.51 13.45
N ARG A 341 0.43 14.83 13.17
CA ARG A 341 -0.65 14.76 14.16
C ARG A 341 -1.05 13.33 14.51
N ASN A 342 -0.67 12.35 13.69
CA ASN A 342 -1.12 10.95 13.82
C ASN A 342 -0.06 10.01 14.41
N TYR A 343 1.17 10.50 14.66
CA TYR A 343 2.21 9.72 15.34
C TYR A 343 3.01 10.57 16.33
N GLY A 344 3.60 9.92 17.32
CA GLY A 344 4.51 10.53 18.28
C GLY A 344 5.79 9.71 18.40
N GLY A 345 6.74 10.21 19.19
CA GLY A 345 8.04 9.57 19.38
C GLY A 345 9.17 10.31 18.69
N LYS A 346 10.36 9.70 18.70
CA LYS A 346 11.54 10.20 18.00
C LYS A 346 12.07 9.10 17.10
N PHE A 347 12.61 9.50 15.96
CA PHE A 347 13.44 8.62 15.16
C PHE A 347 14.89 8.83 15.59
N ASN A 348 15.62 7.73 15.76
CA ASN A 348 17.07 7.78 15.93
C ASN A 348 17.73 7.41 14.61
N VAL A 349 18.75 8.14 14.21
CA VAL A 349 19.51 7.86 12.98
C VAL A 349 20.97 7.67 13.36
N VAL A 350 21.50 6.50 13.10
CA VAL A 350 22.88 6.12 13.43
C VAL A 350 23.60 5.60 12.19
N GLU A 351 24.87 5.93 12.05
CA GLU A 351 25.72 5.37 11.00
C GLU A 351 26.29 4.04 11.48
N ILE A 352 26.08 2.96 10.72
CA ILE A 352 26.58 1.61 11.04
C ILE A 352 27.23 1.03 9.78
N GLY A 353 28.56 1.07 9.71
CA GLY A 353 29.30 0.57 8.56
C GLY A 353 29.04 1.39 7.31
N ASP A 354 28.56 0.76 6.24
CA ASP A 354 28.26 1.34 4.92
C ASP A 354 26.80 1.81 4.77
N LYS A 355 26.08 1.99 5.88
CA LYS A 355 24.67 2.39 5.90
C LYS A 355 24.34 3.33 7.05
N MET A 356 23.30 4.14 6.85
CA MET A 356 22.56 4.80 7.92
C MET A 356 21.42 3.88 8.34
N VAL A 357 21.26 3.66 9.64
CA VAL A 357 20.13 2.92 10.21
C VAL A 357 19.20 3.91 10.89
N VAL A 358 17.95 3.91 10.44
CA VAL A 358 16.87 4.68 11.06
C VAL A 358 16.08 3.75 11.96
N ASP A 359 15.96 4.11 13.23
CA ASP A 359 15.24 3.36 14.25
C ASP A 359 13.90 4.04 14.56
N PHE A 360 12.83 3.26 14.39
CA PHE A 360 11.42 3.57 14.57
C PHE A 360 10.85 3.00 15.87
N SER A 361 11.64 2.29 16.67
CA SER A 361 11.16 1.57 17.87
C SER A 361 10.51 2.48 18.93
N GLU A 362 10.85 3.78 18.94
CA GLU A 362 10.23 4.77 19.82
C GLU A 362 9.02 5.49 19.20
N VAL A 363 8.65 5.15 17.97
CA VAL A 363 7.57 5.79 17.21
C VAL A 363 6.27 5.02 17.44
N TYR A 364 5.19 5.75 17.72
CA TYR A 364 3.89 5.16 18.03
C TYR A 364 2.75 5.96 17.42
N ALA A 365 1.67 5.27 17.07
CA ALA A 365 0.44 5.90 16.60
C ALA A 365 -0.25 6.68 17.73
N LEU A 366 -0.76 7.87 17.40
CA LEU A 366 -1.49 8.76 18.32
C LEU A 366 -3.02 8.64 18.19
N ASN A 367 -3.51 7.91 17.20
CA ASN A 367 -4.93 7.66 16.97
C ASN A 367 -5.08 6.58 15.88
N GLN A 368 -6.32 6.28 15.51
CA GLN A 368 -6.67 5.30 14.47
C GLN A 368 -6.13 5.65 13.06
N ASN A 369 -5.87 6.93 12.80
CA ASN A 369 -5.27 7.41 11.55
C ASN A 369 -3.73 7.36 11.58
N GLY A 370 -3.15 6.78 12.63
CA GLY A 370 -1.72 6.58 12.78
C GLY A 370 -1.15 5.47 11.90
N TYR A 371 0.11 5.13 12.18
CA TYR A 371 0.93 4.30 11.31
C TYR A 371 1.45 3.07 12.03
N ALA A 372 1.41 1.94 11.33
CA ALA A 372 2.11 0.72 11.73
C ALA A 372 3.38 0.58 10.89
N PHE A 373 4.54 0.54 11.55
CA PHE A 373 5.82 0.30 10.90
C PHE A 373 6.05 -1.20 10.80
N VAL A 374 6.37 -1.69 9.59
CA VAL A 374 6.59 -3.13 9.34
C VAL A 374 7.94 -3.59 9.91
N SER A 375 8.84 -2.65 10.20
CA SER A 375 10.16 -2.91 10.78
C SER A 375 10.53 -1.80 11.75
N ASP A 376 11.13 -2.19 12.88
CA ASP A 376 11.69 -1.24 13.86
C ASP A 376 12.88 -0.46 13.31
N THR A 377 13.52 -0.96 12.24
CA THR A 377 14.67 -0.28 11.63
C THR A 377 14.57 -0.25 10.11
N LEU A 378 15.12 0.79 9.50
CA LEU A 378 15.36 0.90 8.06
C LEU A 378 16.84 1.12 7.78
N ASP A 379 17.39 0.30 6.92
CA ASP A 379 18.74 0.45 6.40
C ASP A 379 18.73 1.34 5.14
N ILE A 380 19.50 2.42 5.18
CA ILE A 380 19.73 3.32 4.04
C ILE A 380 21.19 3.20 3.62
N PRO A 381 21.50 2.67 2.41
CA PRO A 381 22.88 2.49 1.97
C PRO A 381 23.58 3.84 1.74
N ILE A 382 24.83 3.95 2.19
CA ILE A 382 25.70 5.10 1.91
C ILE A 382 26.35 4.86 0.54
N GLN A 383 26.16 5.78 -0.40
CA GLN A 383 26.75 5.66 -1.73
C GLN A 383 28.23 6.11 -1.70
N PRO A 384 29.17 5.28 -2.20
CA PRO A 384 30.57 5.69 -2.31
C PRO A 384 30.73 6.92 -3.22
N LEU A 385 31.63 7.82 -2.85
CA LEU A 385 31.95 8.99 -3.66
C LEU A 385 32.66 8.56 -4.94
N THR A 386 32.18 9.06 -6.08
CA THR A 386 32.78 8.73 -7.38
C THR A 386 34.03 9.59 -7.62
N LEU A 387 35.18 8.94 -7.71
CA LEU A 387 36.44 9.54 -8.12
C LEU A 387 36.65 9.38 -9.62
N LYS A 388 37.20 10.40 -10.26
CA LYS A 388 37.49 10.40 -11.70
C LYS A 388 38.99 10.36 -11.96
N VAL A 389 39.39 9.68 -13.03
CA VAL A 389 40.75 9.78 -13.56
C VAL A 389 40.76 10.77 -14.73
N SER A 390 41.72 11.70 -14.72
CA SER A 390 41.98 12.65 -15.82
C SER A 390 43.44 12.60 -16.27
N GLY A 391 43.80 13.39 -17.29
CA GLY A 391 45.18 13.52 -17.77
C GLY A 391 45.70 12.43 -18.70
N LEU A 392 44.88 11.41 -18.99
CA LEU A 392 45.19 10.36 -19.97
C LEU A 392 44.66 10.70 -21.36
N THR A 393 45.42 10.35 -22.40
CA THR A 393 45.03 10.42 -23.81
C THR A 393 45.42 9.13 -24.53
N VAL A 394 44.77 8.86 -25.67
CA VAL A 394 45.08 7.72 -26.51
C VAL A 394 45.28 8.22 -27.94
N ALA A 395 46.39 7.83 -28.56
CA ALA A 395 46.71 8.25 -29.92
C ALA A 395 45.94 7.44 -30.96
N ASP A 396 45.63 8.07 -32.09
CA ASP A 396 45.18 7.38 -33.29
C ASP A 396 46.26 6.40 -33.78
N LYS A 397 45.83 5.29 -34.39
CA LYS A 397 46.73 4.29 -34.98
C LYS A 397 46.34 3.94 -36.41
N VAL A 398 47.28 3.38 -37.15
CA VAL A 398 46.99 2.66 -38.40
C VAL A 398 46.63 1.22 -38.05
N TYR A 399 45.71 0.63 -38.81
CA TYR A 399 45.28 -0.76 -38.65
C TYR A 399 46.48 -1.72 -38.68
N ASP A 400 46.65 -2.47 -37.59
CA ASP A 400 47.73 -3.45 -37.41
C ASP A 400 47.19 -4.85 -37.02
N GLY A 401 45.87 -5.02 -37.02
CA GLY A 401 45.19 -6.26 -36.62
C GLY A 401 45.10 -6.52 -35.12
N THR A 402 45.44 -5.55 -34.26
CA THR A 402 45.37 -5.69 -32.80
C THR A 402 44.47 -4.64 -32.15
N THR A 403 43.91 -4.97 -30.98
CA THR A 403 43.14 -4.04 -30.14
C THR A 403 44.02 -3.12 -29.28
N SER A 404 45.34 -3.36 -29.21
CA SER A 404 46.24 -2.57 -28.36
C SER A 404 46.22 -1.10 -28.75
N ALA A 405 46.06 -0.22 -27.76
CA ALA A 405 46.13 1.22 -27.90
C ALA A 405 47.30 1.78 -27.09
N VAL A 406 47.92 2.85 -27.59
CA VAL A 406 49.00 3.55 -26.87
C VAL A 406 48.38 4.64 -26.03
N VAL A 407 48.37 4.45 -24.72
CA VAL A 407 48.00 5.48 -23.75
C VAL A 407 49.18 6.39 -23.48
N SER A 408 48.93 7.69 -23.32
CA SER A 408 49.91 8.72 -23.01
C SER A 408 49.34 9.70 -21.98
N GLY A 409 50.19 10.56 -21.44
CA GLY A 409 49.83 11.50 -20.37
C GLY A 409 50.08 10.95 -18.97
N GLU A 410 49.68 11.72 -17.97
CA GLU A 410 49.85 11.40 -16.55
C GLU A 410 48.46 11.26 -15.91
N ALA A 411 48.15 10.09 -15.37
CA ALA A 411 46.88 9.83 -14.72
C ALA A 411 46.76 10.66 -13.43
N LYS A 412 45.71 11.47 -13.33
CA LYS A 412 45.41 12.29 -12.16
C LYS A 412 44.10 11.85 -11.54
N LEU A 413 44.08 11.71 -10.22
CA LEU A 413 42.88 11.38 -9.47
C LEU A 413 42.17 12.68 -9.05
N GLU A 414 40.87 12.78 -9.34
CA GLU A 414 40.04 13.94 -9.04
C GLU A 414 38.89 13.55 -8.11
N GLY A 415 38.54 14.46 -7.18
CA GLY A 415 37.41 14.31 -6.26
C GLY A 415 37.74 13.68 -4.89
N VAL A 416 39.02 13.49 -4.56
CA VAL A 416 39.45 13.00 -3.25
C VAL A 416 39.17 14.05 -2.18
N CYS A 417 38.66 13.63 -1.02
CA CYS A 417 38.42 14.54 0.10
C CYS A 417 39.74 15.07 0.65
N GLU A 418 39.79 16.35 1.02
CA GLU A 418 41.04 16.99 1.48
C GLU A 418 41.64 16.35 2.74
N SER A 419 40.83 15.68 3.56
CA SER A 419 41.25 14.96 4.78
C SER A 419 41.82 13.57 4.54
N ASP A 420 41.69 13.02 3.33
CA ASP A 420 41.90 11.62 3.06
C ASP A 420 43.16 11.36 2.24
N GLU A 421 43.91 10.34 2.63
CA GLU A 421 45.06 9.86 1.86
C GLU A 421 44.63 8.75 0.89
N VAL A 422 44.11 9.16 -0.26
CA VAL A 422 43.75 8.27 -1.38
C VAL A 422 44.53 8.67 -2.63
N PHE A 423 45.21 7.70 -3.23
CA PHE A 423 46.01 7.90 -4.42
C PHE A 423 45.78 6.80 -5.45
N LEU A 424 46.18 7.09 -6.69
CA LEU A 424 46.06 6.16 -7.80
C LEU A 424 47.34 5.32 -7.91
N MET A 425 47.20 4.01 -8.07
CA MET A 425 48.30 3.08 -8.32
C MET A 425 48.04 2.23 -9.57
N GLY A 426 49.13 1.66 -10.11
CA GLY A 426 49.09 0.79 -11.28
C GLY A 426 49.66 1.45 -12.53
N THR A 427 49.46 0.82 -13.67
CA THR A 427 49.90 1.33 -14.98
C THR A 427 48.71 1.28 -15.93
N PRO A 428 48.33 2.40 -16.55
CA PRO A 428 47.17 2.42 -17.43
C PRO A 428 47.42 1.52 -18.64
N VAL A 429 46.45 0.67 -18.92
CA VAL A 429 46.38 -0.17 -20.12
C VAL A 429 45.17 0.29 -20.93
N ALA A 430 45.34 0.40 -22.24
CA ALA A 430 44.31 0.88 -23.14
C ALA A 430 44.11 -0.09 -24.31
N GLU A 431 42.87 -0.47 -24.57
CA GLU A 431 42.49 -1.32 -25.69
C GLU A 431 41.29 -0.74 -26.42
N PHE A 432 41.33 -0.74 -27.75
CA PHE A 432 40.15 -0.51 -28.57
C PHE A 432 39.15 -1.64 -28.36
N GLU A 433 37.85 -1.32 -28.38
CA GLU A 433 36.77 -2.32 -28.27
C GLU A 433 36.87 -3.45 -29.31
N ASN A 434 37.44 -3.16 -30.48
CA ASN A 434 37.83 -4.13 -31.51
C ASN A 434 38.86 -3.53 -32.46
N GLU A 435 39.55 -4.39 -33.21
CA GLU A 435 40.68 -4.06 -34.09
C GLU A 435 40.31 -3.34 -35.40
N ARG A 436 39.02 -3.35 -35.78
CA ARG A 436 38.56 -2.84 -37.10
C ARG A 436 38.85 -1.35 -37.26
N ASP A 437 39.13 -0.89 -38.47
CA ASP A 437 39.25 0.54 -38.75
C ASP A 437 37.94 1.30 -38.47
N GLY A 438 38.06 2.59 -38.13
CA GLY A 438 36.93 3.43 -37.75
C GLY A 438 37.36 4.68 -36.97
N LYS A 439 36.54 5.73 -37.04
CA LYS A 439 36.71 6.98 -36.28
C LYS A 439 35.99 6.89 -34.94
N ASN A 440 36.47 7.64 -33.94
CA ASN A 440 35.88 7.74 -32.59
C ASN A 440 35.60 6.38 -31.95
N LYS A 441 36.49 5.40 -32.15
CA LYS A 441 36.34 4.08 -31.53
C LYS A 441 36.55 4.20 -30.03
N LYS A 442 35.65 3.58 -29.26
CA LYS A 442 35.74 3.50 -27.81
C LYS A 442 37.03 2.79 -27.40
N VAL A 443 37.74 3.39 -26.44
CA VAL A 443 38.91 2.80 -25.80
C VAL A 443 38.54 2.42 -24.37
N ILE A 444 38.82 1.17 -24.01
CA ILE A 444 38.63 0.62 -22.67
C ILE A 444 39.95 0.82 -21.92
N LEU A 445 39.89 1.56 -20.81
CA LEU A 445 41.02 1.76 -19.90
C LEU A 445 40.95 0.79 -18.73
N SER A 446 42.09 0.23 -18.36
CA SER A 446 42.25 -0.65 -17.19
C SER A 446 43.63 -0.48 -16.54
N GLY A 447 43.95 -1.28 -15.52
CA GLY A 447 45.28 -1.31 -14.90
C GLY A 447 45.55 -0.24 -13.84
N LEU A 448 44.58 0.64 -13.55
CA LEU A 448 44.62 1.63 -12.48
C LEU A 448 43.68 1.24 -11.34
N THR A 449 44.13 1.45 -10.10
CA THR A 449 43.40 1.11 -8.86
C THR A 449 43.60 2.20 -7.80
N LEU A 450 42.70 2.29 -6.82
CA LEU A 450 42.89 3.15 -5.65
C LEU A 450 43.80 2.46 -4.63
N ALA A 451 44.63 3.24 -3.96
CA ALA A 451 45.45 2.82 -2.84
C ALA A 451 45.40 3.86 -1.71
N GLY A 452 45.60 3.37 -0.49
CA GLY A 452 45.37 4.11 0.74
C GLY A 452 44.96 3.18 1.88
N ASP A 453 44.53 3.75 3.01
CA ASP A 453 43.95 2.98 4.12
C ASP A 453 42.68 2.25 3.67
N SER A 454 42.60 0.94 3.92
CA SER A 454 41.46 0.13 3.47
C SER A 454 40.11 0.57 4.08
N SER A 455 40.11 1.16 5.28
CA SER A 455 38.91 1.72 5.92
C SER A 455 38.44 3.04 5.28
N VAL A 456 39.33 3.71 4.54
CA VAL A 456 39.03 4.93 3.78
C VAL A 456 38.61 4.59 2.35
N LEU A 457 39.25 3.59 1.73
CA LEU A 457 39.01 3.21 0.34
C LEU A 457 37.58 2.71 0.07
N VAL A 458 36.91 2.12 1.06
CA VAL A 458 35.51 1.68 0.94
C VAL A 458 34.53 2.84 0.64
N ASN A 459 34.93 4.08 0.93
CA ASN A 459 34.11 5.27 0.73
C ASN A 459 34.18 5.82 -0.70
N TYR A 460 34.99 5.21 -1.58
CA TYR A 460 35.24 5.71 -2.92
C TYR A 460 35.00 4.66 -4.00
N LYS A 461 34.51 5.13 -5.15
CA LYS A 461 34.39 4.34 -6.38
C LYS A 461 35.16 5.02 -7.50
N LEU A 462 36.15 4.32 -8.07
CA LEU A 462 36.92 4.85 -9.19
C LEU A 462 36.17 4.66 -10.52
N VAL A 463 36.07 5.72 -11.30
CA VAL A 463 35.53 5.71 -12.66
C VAL A 463 36.60 6.20 -13.64
N MET A 464 36.86 5.38 -14.67
CA MET A 464 37.79 5.72 -15.75
C MET A 464 37.16 6.72 -16.72
N PRO A 465 37.94 7.61 -17.36
CA PRO A 465 37.43 8.54 -18.35
C PRO A 465 37.01 7.80 -19.63
N GLU A 466 36.00 8.32 -20.31
CA GLU A 466 35.65 7.87 -21.65
C GLU A 466 36.61 8.50 -22.67
N ILE A 467 37.45 7.67 -23.29
CA ILE A 467 38.38 8.10 -24.33
C ILE A 467 38.03 7.38 -25.63
N SER A 468 38.13 8.09 -26.75
CA SER A 468 38.01 7.53 -28.09
C SER A 468 39.19 7.94 -28.96
N ALA A 469 39.59 7.05 -29.88
CA ALA A 469 40.62 7.32 -30.89
C ALA A 469 40.23 6.68 -32.24
N THR A 470 40.97 6.99 -33.29
CA THR A 470 40.75 6.51 -34.66
C THR A 470 41.71 5.38 -34.99
N ILE A 471 41.19 4.30 -35.58
CA ILE A 471 41.99 3.31 -36.31
C ILE A 471 41.82 3.63 -37.79
N THR A 472 42.88 4.06 -38.46
CA THR A 472 42.87 4.35 -39.90
C THR A 472 43.20 3.08 -40.67
N ALA A 473 42.47 2.78 -41.75
CA ALA A 473 42.76 1.63 -42.61
C ALA A 473 44.22 1.65 -43.09
N ALA A 474 44.88 0.49 -43.14
CA ALA A 474 46.23 0.37 -43.67
C ALA A 474 46.24 0.69 -45.17
N GLU A 475 47.18 1.53 -45.63
CA GLU A 475 47.32 1.82 -47.06
C GLU A 475 47.71 0.54 -47.81
N SER A 476 46.87 0.12 -48.75
CA SER A 476 47.19 -0.96 -49.67
C SER A 476 48.17 -0.45 -50.73
N SER A 477 49.45 -0.78 -50.60
CA SER A 477 50.41 -0.59 -51.70
C SER A 477 50.14 -1.63 -52.79
N SER A 478 49.27 -1.33 -53.75
CA SER A 478 49.14 -2.15 -54.96
C SER A 478 50.26 -1.78 -55.94
N SER A 479 51.36 -2.53 -55.96
CA SER A 479 52.20 -2.60 -57.17
C SER A 479 51.46 -3.46 -58.19
N ALA A 480 50.64 -2.84 -59.03
CA ALA A 480 50.03 -3.53 -60.16
C ALA A 480 51.11 -3.85 -61.20
N GLU A 481 51.72 -5.03 -61.12
CA GLU A 481 52.39 -5.61 -62.28
C GLU A 481 51.33 -6.10 -63.27
N SER A 482 51.21 -5.41 -64.40
CA SER A 482 50.40 -5.83 -65.52
C SER A 482 50.98 -7.10 -66.14
N ILE A 483 50.40 -8.25 -65.82
CA ILE A 483 50.65 -9.48 -66.59
C ILE A 483 49.85 -9.38 -67.89
N VAL A 484 50.53 -9.01 -68.98
CA VAL A 484 49.98 -9.08 -70.34
C VAL A 484 49.98 -10.54 -70.78
N TYR A 485 48.80 -11.18 -70.80
CA TYR A 485 48.62 -12.44 -71.54
C TYR A 485 48.37 -12.13 -73.02
N GLY A 486 49.27 -12.63 -73.88
CA GLY A 486 49.18 -12.48 -75.32
C GLY A 486 48.12 -13.37 -75.99
N CYS A 487 47.41 -12.74 -76.93
CA CYS A 487 46.72 -13.24 -78.13
C CYS A 487 45.29 -13.84 -78.06
N ALA A 488 44.41 -13.17 -78.82
CA ALA A 488 43.14 -13.58 -79.46
C ALA A 488 41.96 -13.96 -78.54
N LYS A 489 40.75 -13.37 -78.61
CA LYS A 489 39.95 -12.81 -79.72
C LYS A 489 38.95 -11.76 -79.15
N ARG A 490 38.56 -10.76 -79.94
CA ARG A 490 37.50 -9.76 -79.62
C ARG A 490 36.22 -10.43 -79.08
N VAL A 491 35.76 -10.00 -77.91
CA VAL A 491 34.35 -10.10 -77.50
C VAL A 491 33.89 -8.68 -77.22
N ASP A 492 32.95 -8.21 -78.03
CA ASP A 492 32.35 -6.88 -77.92
C ASP A 492 31.46 -6.77 -76.66
N GLN A 493 31.51 -5.57 -76.05
CA GLN A 493 30.63 -4.97 -75.02
C GLN A 493 30.99 -5.13 -73.52
N PRO A 494 30.98 -4.03 -72.73
CA PRO A 494 31.47 -4.02 -71.35
C PRO A 494 30.42 -4.58 -70.38
N SER A 495 30.77 -5.63 -69.65
CA SER A 495 30.04 -6.06 -68.45
C SER A 495 30.56 -5.24 -67.26
N LYS A 496 29.70 -4.44 -66.61
CA LYS A 496 30.06 -3.66 -65.41
C LYS A 496 30.48 -4.61 -64.27
N ILE A 497 31.66 -4.39 -63.70
CA ILE A 497 32.16 -5.07 -62.50
C ILE A 497 31.77 -4.22 -61.28
N TYR A 498 31.14 -4.82 -60.28
CA TYR A 498 30.83 -4.19 -59.00
C TYR A 498 31.71 -4.82 -57.90
N PHE A 499 32.29 -3.98 -57.05
CA PHE A 499 33.08 -4.38 -55.89
C PHE A 499 32.27 -4.10 -54.62
N ASP A 500 32.01 -5.13 -53.82
CA ASP A 500 31.34 -4.99 -52.51
C ASP A 500 32.22 -5.53 -51.39
N GLY A 501 33.40 -4.92 -51.23
CA GLY A 501 34.28 -5.05 -50.07
C GLY A 501 34.95 -6.40 -49.82
N HIS A 502 34.36 -7.53 -50.20
CA HIS A 502 34.82 -8.88 -49.81
C HIS A 502 34.57 -9.97 -50.88
N SER A 503 34.01 -9.68 -52.05
CA SER A 503 33.94 -10.63 -53.19
C SER A 503 33.75 -9.93 -54.54
N VAL A 504 34.23 -10.54 -55.64
CA VAL A 504 33.98 -10.07 -57.01
C VAL A 504 32.90 -10.95 -57.64
N ILE A 505 31.76 -10.37 -57.98
CA ILE A 505 30.66 -11.09 -58.63
C ILE A 505 30.65 -10.77 -60.12
N MET A 506 31.04 -11.72 -60.98
CA MET A 506 30.78 -11.62 -62.41
C MET A 506 29.43 -12.29 -62.74
N LYS A 507 28.41 -11.50 -63.09
CA LYS A 507 27.13 -12.04 -63.58
C LYS A 507 27.23 -12.46 -65.04
N LYS A 508 27.83 -13.63 -65.29
CA LYS A 508 27.43 -14.50 -66.41
C LYS A 508 27.75 -15.94 -66.02
N ASN A 509 26.72 -16.78 -65.95
CA ASN A 509 26.73 -18.21 -65.62
C ASN A 509 26.81 -18.63 -64.14
N GLY A 510 26.53 -17.74 -63.18
CA GLY A 510 26.25 -18.15 -61.79
C GLY A 510 27.45 -18.71 -61.00
N MET A 511 28.68 -18.54 -61.49
CA MET A 511 29.89 -18.90 -60.75
C MET A 511 30.24 -17.80 -59.76
N ARG A 512 30.35 -18.16 -58.48
CA ARG A 512 30.78 -17.31 -57.38
C ARG A 512 32.22 -17.68 -57.05
N PHE A 513 33.14 -16.73 -57.10
CA PHE A 513 34.53 -16.91 -56.69
C PHE A 513 34.72 -16.15 -55.37
N ASP A 514 35.04 -16.87 -54.30
CA ASP A 514 35.31 -16.28 -53.00
C ASP A 514 36.82 -16.06 -52.84
N LEU A 515 37.21 -14.84 -52.51
CA LEU A 515 38.61 -14.49 -52.23
C LEU A 515 38.92 -14.83 -50.77
N LEU A 516 39.56 -15.98 -50.54
CA LEU A 516 40.20 -16.31 -49.26
C LEU A 516 41.68 -15.89 -49.31
N GLY A 517 41.93 -14.61 -49.03
CA GLY A 517 43.26 -14.01 -49.11
C GLY A 517 43.77 -13.80 -50.56
N ASN A 518 45.09 -13.86 -50.76
CA ASN A 518 45.75 -13.49 -52.03
C ASN A 518 45.78 -14.61 -53.11
N LYS A 519 44.89 -15.60 -53.07
CA LYS A 519 44.77 -16.61 -54.14
C LYS A 519 43.31 -16.83 -54.54
N LEU A 520 43.02 -16.71 -55.84
CA LEU A 520 41.75 -17.15 -56.44
C LEU A 520 41.71 -18.68 -56.46
N LYS A 521 40.58 -19.28 -56.07
CA LYS A 521 40.30 -20.71 -56.24
C LYS A 521 39.02 -20.91 -57.03
#